data_AF-A0A161MH13-F1
#
_entry.id   AF-A0A161MH13-F1
#
_cell.length_a   1.000
_cell.length_b   1.000
_cell.length_c   1.000
_cell.angle_alpha   90.00
_cell.angle_beta   90.00
_cell.angle_gamma   90.00
#
_symmetry.space_group_name_H-M   'P 1'
#
loop_
_entity.id
_entity.type
_entity.pdbx_description
1 polymer ?
#
loop_
_entity_poly.entity_id
_entity_poly.type
_entity_poly.pdbx_seq_one_letter_code
_entity_poly.pdbx_strand_id
1 'polypeptide(L)'
;FATVVCEDRRSATLDAGNVKLTYNALLEKAESREKERLKEDQRRQRKLEAGFKNLLKEYDVDYSSEWSEIREKLQLEEAFRTLSIEADRLRVFKEYQQEVEESCSHHHTRSKKTKKNKKLKNDRDRDP
;
A
#
# COMPACT_ATOMS: atom_id res chain seq x y z
N PHE A 1 -14.82 15.80 -28.46
CA PHE A 1 -14.60 14.50 -29.16
C PHE A 1 -15.74 14.19 -30.13
N ALA A 2 -16.96 13.92 -29.65
CA ALA A 2 -18.10 13.58 -30.52
C ALA A 2 -18.39 14.64 -31.60
N THR A 3 -18.39 15.94 -31.24
CA THR A 3 -18.55 17.06 -32.19
C THR A 3 -17.49 17.03 -33.31
N VAL A 4 -16.22 16.89 -32.94
CA VAL A 4 -15.07 16.83 -33.88
C VAL A 4 -15.17 15.62 -34.81
N VAL A 5 -15.61 14.46 -34.29
CA VAL A 5 -15.79 13.25 -35.10
C VAL A 5 -16.98 13.41 -36.04
N CYS A 6 -18.12 13.89 -35.56
CA CYS A 6 -19.33 14.03 -36.37
C CYS A 6 -19.25 15.15 -37.43
N GLU A 7 -18.38 16.14 -37.26
CA GLU A 7 -18.13 17.21 -38.24
C GLU A 7 -17.19 16.81 -39.38
N ASP A 8 -16.42 15.72 -39.26
CA ASP A 8 -15.60 15.21 -40.36
C ASP A 8 -16.49 14.49 -41.39
N ARG A 9 -16.39 14.93 -42.65
CA ARG A 9 -17.15 14.37 -43.78
C ARG A 9 -16.89 12.87 -43.99
N ARG A 10 -15.74 12.35 -43.53
CA ARG A 10 -15.40 10.91 -43.54
C ARG A 10 -16.23 10.10 -42.54
N SER A 11 -16.83 10.76 -41.55
CA SER A 11 -17.66 10.15 -40.51
C SER A 11 -19.13 10.06 -40.89
N ALA A 12 -19.50 10.50 -42.11
CA ALA A 12 -20.90 10.63 -42.53
C ALA A 12 -21.70 9.31 -42.47
N THR A 13 -21.02 8.16 -42.47
CA THR A 13 -21.63 6.82 -42.37
C THR A 13 -21.43 6.18 -41.00
N LEU A 14 -20.80 6.86 -40.04
CA LEU A 14 -20.57 6.30 -38.70
C LEU A 14 -21.84 6.39 -37.85
N ASP A 15 -22.18 5.26 -37.23
CA ASP A 15 -23.26 5.19 -36.28
C ASP A 15 -22.90 5.92 -34.98
N ALA A 16 -23.82 6.76 -34.49
CA ALA A 16 -23.62 7.56 -33.29
C ALA A 16 -23.44 6.69 -32.03
N GLY A 17 -24.10 5.53 -31.98
CA GLY A 17 -23.92 4.53 -30.93
C GLY A 17 -22.50 3.97 -30.92
N ASN A 18 -21.97 3.60 -32.08
CA ASN A 18 -20.59 3.11 -32.23
C ASN A 18 -19.55 4.17 -31.84
N VAL A 19 -19.77 5.44 -32.21
CA VAL A 19 -18.89 6.55 -31.81
C VAL A 19 -18.88 6.71 -30.29
N LYS A 20 -20.05 6.64 -29.64
CA LYS A 20 -20.18 6.74 -28.18
C LYS A 20 -19.54 5.54 -27.47
N LEU A 21 -19.77 4.32 -27.94
CA LEU A 21 -19.17 3.11 -27.38
C LEU A 21 -17.64 3.17 -27.45
N THR A 22 -17.10 3.56 -28.60
CA THR A 22 -15.65 3.69 -28.78
C THR A 22 -15.06 4.77 -27.87
N TYR A 23 -15.73 5.91 -27.72
CA TYR A 23 -15.31 6.96 -26.80
C TYR A 23 -15.26 6.48 -25.35
N ASN A 24 -16.33 5.84 -24.87
CA ASN A 24 -16.37 5.29 -23.51
C ASN A 24 -15.29 4.24 -23.29
N ALA A 25 -15.07 3.34 -24.24
CA ALA A 25 -13.99 2.34 -24.17
C ALA A 25 -12.61 2.99 -24.09
N LEU A 26 -12.38 4.11 -24.78
CA LEU A 26 -11.13 4.87 -24.71
C LEU A 26 -10.95 5.55 -23.35
N LEU A 27 -12.02 6.12 -22.78
CA LEU A 27 -11.99 6.69 -21.43
C LEU A 27 -11.69 5.61 -20.38
N GLU A 28 -12.43 4.50 -20.40
CA GLU A 28 -12.22 3.37 -19.49
C GLU A 28 -10.81 2.81 -19.60
N LYS A 29 -10.28 2.69 -20.84
CA LYS A 29 -8.89 2.25 -21.07
C LYS A 29 -7.88 3.23 -20.50
N ALA A 30 -8.10 4.54 -20.65
CA ALA A 30 -7.23 5.56 -20.09
C ALA A 30 -7.24 5.56 -18.56
N GLU A 31 -8.43 5.47 -17.94
CA GLU A 31 -8.60 5.37 -16.49
C GLU A 31 -7.97 4.09 -15.93
N SER A 32 -8.15 2.96 -16.61
CA SER A 32 -7.53 1.69 -16.23
C SER A 32 -6.00 1.80 -16.22
N ARG A 33 -5.42 2.39 -17.28
CA ARG A 33 -3.98 2.63 -17.39
C ARG A 33 -3.46 3.56 -16.28
N GLU A 34 -4.19 4.62 -15.96
CA GLU A 34 -3.83 5.53 -14.87
C GLU A 34 -3.83 4.80 -13.52
N LYS A 35 -4.86 4.00 -13.25
CA LYS A 35 -4.98 3.19 -12.04
C LYS A 35 -3.84 2.17 -11.93
N GLU A 36 -3.41 1.57 -13.03
CA GLU A 36 -2.26 0.67 -13.02
C GLU A 36 -0.95 1.40 -12.73
N ARG A 37 -0.75 2.60 -13.31
CA ARG A 37 0.43 3.42 -13.01
C ARG A 37 0.52 3.76 -11.53
N LEU A 38 -0.56 4.24 -10.92
CA LEU A 38 -0.61 4.55 -9.49
C LEU A 38 -0.30 3.33 -8.61
N LYS A 39 -0.79 2.15 -8.99
CA LYS A 39 -0.45 0.89 -8.29
C LYS A 39 1.02 0.53 -8.44
N GLU A 40 1.60 0.73 -9.62
CA GLU A 40 3.02 0.47 -9.85
C GLU A 40 3.90 1.42 -9.03
N ASP A 41 3.57 2.72 -9.01
CA ASP A 41 4.28 3.71 -8.21
C ASP A 41 4.19 3.38 -6.72
N GLN A 42 3.01 3.00 -6.22
CA GLN A 42 2.85 2.55 -4.84
C GLN A 42 3.68 1.28 -4.55
N ARG A 43 3.76 0.34 -5.49
CA ARG A 43 4.60 -0.87 -5.33
C ARG A 43 6.08 -0.52 -5.31
N ARG A 44 6.53 0.39 -6.17
CA ARG A 44 7.93 0.88 -6.19
C ARG A 44 8.26 1.57 -4.87
N GLN A 45 7.39 2.45 -4.41
CA GLN A 45 7.56 3.15 -3.13
C GLN A 45 7.66 2.16 -1.95
N ARG A 46 6.76 1.17 -1.86
CA ARG A 46 6.83 0.13 -0.82
C ARG A 46 8.14 -0.66 -0.85
N LYS A 47 8.72 -0.90 -2.03
CA LYS A 47 10.03 -1.59 -2.15
C LYS A 47 11.17 -0.72 -1.62
N LEU A 48 11.16 0.58 -1.90
CA LEU A 48 12.15 1.52 -1.37
C LEU A 48 12.08 1.58 0.15
N GLU A 49 10.88 1.70 0.70
CA GLU A 49 10.65 1.73 2.15
C GLU A 49 11.06 0.42 2.82
N ALA A 50 10.75 -0.73 2.20
CA ALA A 50 11.18 -2.03 2.71
C ALA A 50 12.72 -2.17 2.72
N GLY A 51 13.40 -1.70 1.67
CA GLY A 51 14.87 -1.64 1.64
C GLY A 51 15.44 -0.79 2.77
N PHE A 52 14.83 0.38 3.01
CA PHE A 52 15.23 1.24 4.11
C PHE A 52 14.96 0.62 5.49
N LYS A 53 13.79 -0.03 5.70
CA LYS A 53 13.50 -0.77 6.94
C LYS A 53 14.48 -1.92 7.20
N ASN A 54 14.89 -2.64 6.16
CA ASN A 54 15.90 -3.69 6.28
C ASN A 54 17.25 -3.10 6.71
N LEU A 55 17.63 -1.95 6.14
CA LEU A 55 18.84 -1.23 6.56
C LEU A 55 18.77 -0.81 8.05
N LEU A 56 17.64 -0.28 8.51
CA LEU A 56 17.44 0.05 9.94
C LEU A 56 17.62 -1.18 10.83
N LYS A 57 17.11 -2.33 10.38
CA LYS A 57 17.27 -3.61 11.09
C LYS A 57 18.71 -4.11 11.10
N GLU A 58 19.45 -3.98 10.01
CA GLU A 58 20.87 -4.39 9.92
C GLU A 58 21.77 -3.55 10.84
N TYR A 59 21.38 -2.30 11.08
CA TYR A 59 22.08 -1.38 11.99
C TYR A 59 21.58 -1.46 13.44
N ASP A 60 20.77 -2.46 13.78
CA ASP A 60 20.21 -2.68 15.12
C ASP A 60 19.55 -1.44 15.73
N VAL A 61 18.85 -0.66 14.89
CA VAL A 61 18.10 0.52 15.34
C VAL A 61 16.98 0.08 16.29
N ASP A 62 16.87 0.74 17.44
CA ASP A 62 15.83 0.47 18.43
C ASP A 62 14.81 1.63 18.53
N TYR A 63 13.84 1.46 19.43
CA TYR A 63 12.82 2.48 19.72
C TYR A 63 13.36 3.71 20.48
N SER A 64 14.53 3.61 21.13
CA SER A 64 15.17 4.71 21.87
C SER A 64 16.21 5.48 21.04
N SER A 65 16.53 4.98 19.85
CA SER A 65 17.55 5.52 18.96
C SER A 65 17.17 6.91 18.45
N GLU A 66 18.12 7.85 18.48
CA GLU A 66 17.93 9.18 17.93
C GLU A 66 18.14 9.21 16.42
N TRP A 67 17.21 9.84 15.69
CA TRP A 67 17.30 9.99 14.25
C TRP A 67 18.61 10.62 13.78
N SER A 68 19.10 11.64 14.50
CA SER A 68 20.33 12.36 14.14
C SER A 68 21.56 11.43 14.09
N GLU A 69 21.70 10.57 15.10
CA GLU A 69 22.82 9.63 15.19
C GLU A 69 22.73 8.51 14.15
N ILE A 70 21.54 7.96 13.96
CA ILE A 70 21.30 6.90 12.97
C ILE A 70 21.50 7.43 11.56
N ARG A 71 21.00 8.63 11.26
CA ARG A 71 21.15 9.30 9.96
C ARG A 71 22.62 9.46 9.57
N GLU A 72 23.47 9.87 10.49
CA GLU A 72 24.90 10.05 10.23
C GLU A 72 25.59 8.73 9.85
N LYS A 73 25.16 7.61 10.46
CA LYS A 73 25.66 6.26 10.16
C LYS A 73 25.15 5.74 8.81
N LEU A 74 23.89 6.02 8.47
CA LEU A 74 23.24 5.49 7.27
C LEU A 74 23.45 6.31 6.00
N GLN A 75 23.92 7.56 6.07
CA GLN A 75 24.02 8.47 4.92
C GLN A 75 24.86 7.95 3.74
N LEU A 76 25.79 7.03 4.00
CA LEU A 76 26.64 6.43 2.96
C LEU A 76 25.98 5.23 2.27
N GLU A 77 24.93 4.68 2.87
CA GLU A 77 24.28 3.46 2.42
C GLU A 77 23.38 3.68 1.21
N GLU A 78 23.38 2.72 0.29
CA GLU A 78 22.61 2.82 -0.95
C GLU A 78 21.10 2.90 -0.68
N ALA A 79 20.59 2.08 0.24
CA ALA A 79 19.17 2.07 0.58
C ALA A 79 18.72 3.41 1.20
N PHE A 80 19.58 4.08 1.98
CA PHE A 80 19.32 5.42 2.50
C PHE A 80 19.26 6.46 1.37
N ARG A 81 20.23 6.42 0.44
CA ARG A 81 20.32 7.35 -0.70
C ARG A 81 19.18 7.16 -1.69
N THR A 82 18.74 5.92 -1.91
CA THR A 82 17.66 5.58 -2.84
C THR A 82 16.32 6.12 -2.37
N LEU A 83 16.05 6.11 -1.05
CA LEU A 83 14.90 6.81 -0.47
C LEU A 83 15.22 8.31 -0.37
N SER A 84 15.16 9.03 -1.49
CA SER A 84 15.70 10.39 -1.61
C SER A 84 15.00 11.45 -0.75
N ILE A 85 13.73 11.25 -0.39
CA ILE A 85 12.91 12.24 0.33
C ILE A 85 13.14 12.08 1.84
N GLU A 86 13.65 13.14 2.49
CA GLU A 86 13.93 13.14 3.93
C GLU A 86 12.67 12.90 4.78
N ALA A 87 11.54 13.46 4.36
CA ALA A 87 10.25 13.24 5.03
C ALA A 87 9.83 11.76 5.03
N ASP A 88 10.09 11.04 3.94
CA ASP A 88 9.80 9.61 3.85
C ASP A 88 10.73 8.81 4.75
N ARG A 89 12.03 9.13 4.79
CA ARG A 89 12.99 8.50 5.70
C ARG A 89 12.55 8.64 7.15
N LEU A 90 12.18 9.86 7.57
CA LEU A 90 11.75 10.14 8.93
C LEU A 90 10.44 9.41 9.27
N ARG A 91 9.49 9.35 8.33
CA ARG A 91 8.24 8.61 8.50
C ARG A 91 8.50 7.12 8.69
N VAL A 92 9.27 6.50 7.79
CA VAL A 92 9.58 5.07 7.83
C VAL A 92 10.39 4.73 9.09
N PHE A 93 11.30 5.60 9.51
CA PHE A 93 12.04 5.44 10.76
C PHE A 93 11.12 5.41 11.98
N LYS A 94 10.19 6.37 12.11
CA LYS A 94 9.22 6.40 13.22
C LYS A 94 8.29 5.19 13.21
N GLU A 95 7.81 4.79 12.03
CA GLU A 95 7.01 3.56 11.87
C GLU A 95 7.80 2.33 12.31
N TYR A 96 9.08 2.24 11.94
CA TYR A 96 9.96 1.16 12.36
C TYR A 96 10.18 1.15 13.89
N GLN A 97 10.42 2.31 14.51
CA GLN A 97 10.55 2.41 15.97
C GLN A 97 9.28 1.92 16.69
N GLN A 98 8.11 2.30 16.20
CA GLN A 98 6.83 1.82 16.75
C GLN A 98 6.69 0.31 16.58
N GLU A 99 7.01 -0.25 15.40
CA GLU A 99 6.99 -1.70 15.16
C GLU A 99 7.92 -2.46 16.11
N VAL A 100 9.13 -1.93 16.36
CA VAL A 100 10.09 -2.49 17.30
C VAL A 100 9.56 -2.44 18.74
N GLU A 101 9.04 -1.30 19.19
CA GLU A 101 8.45 -1.12 20.53
C GLU A 101 7.28 -2.09 20.77
N GLU A 102 6.36 -2.20 19.82
CA GLU A 102 5.22 -3.13 19.88
C GLU A 102 5.70 -4.59 19.93
N SER A 103 6.70 -4.96 19.14
CA SER A 103 7.26 -6.31 19.12
C SER A 103 7.94 -6.71 20.45
N CYS A 104 8.56 -5.76 21.13
CA CYS A 104 9.16 -5.96 22.46
C CYS A 104 8.10 -6.02 23.56
N SER A 105 7.01 -5.25 23.44
CA SER A 105 5.90 -5.20 24.41
C SER A 105 5.11 -6.51 24.51
N HIS A 106 5.26 -7.42 23.54
CA HIS A 106 4.48 -8.66 23.47
C HIS A 106 5.05 -9.87 24.22
N HIS A 107 6.25 -9.81 24.80
CA HIS A 107 6.79 -10.90 25.63
C HIS A 107 6.46 -10.81 27.12
N HIS A 108 5.68 -9.82 27.56
CA HIS A 108 5.16 -9.77 28.93
C HIS A 108 3.74 -10.33 29.01
N THR A 109 3.68 -11.62 29.34
CA THR A 109 2.55 -12.42 29.81
C THR A 109 1.26 -11.64 30.15
N ARG A 110 0.38 -11.41 29.17
CA ARG A 110 -1.06 -11.32 29.47
C ARG A 110 -1.64 -12.72 29.35
N SER A 111 -1.42 -13.52 30.38
CA SER A 111 -2.23 -14.72 30.68
C SER A 111 -3.69 -14.30 30.93
N LYS A 112 -4.41 -13.97 29.86
CA LYS A 112 -5.86 -13.80 29.92
C LYS A 112 -6.47 -15.20 29.99
N LYS A 113 -6.81 -15.62 31.21
CA LYS A 113 -7.66 -16.77 31.51
C LYS A 113 -8.81 -16.84 30.50
N THR A 114 -8.81 -17.86 29.66
CA THR A 114 -9.93 -18.21 28.78
C THR A 114 -11.12 -18.60 29.65
N LYS A 115 -12.14 -17.73 29.75
CA LYS A 115 -13.44 -18.10 30.31
C LYS A 115 -14.08 -19.14 29.38
N LYS A 116 -14.12 -20.38 29.85
CA LYS A 116 -14.74 -21.55 29.20
C LYS A 116 -16.26 -21.32 29.12
N ASN A 117 -16.76 -20.81 27.99
CA ASN A 117 -18.19 -20.79 27.74
C ASN A 117 -18.67 -22.21 27.41
N LYS A 118 -19.37 -22.80 28.37
CA LYS A 118 -20.09 -24.08 28.26
C LYS A 118 -21.22 -23.91 27.23
N LYS A 119 -21.03 -24.36 25.99
CA LYS A 119 -22.14 -24.51 25.04
C LYS A 119 -23.08 -25.60 25.58
N LEU A 120 -24.24 -25.17 26.04
CA LEU A 120 -25.39 -26.02 26.32
C LEU A 120 -25.83 -26.65 24.99
N LYS A 121 -25.94 -27.98 24.98
CA LYS A 121 -26.65 -28.75 23.96
C LYS A 121 -28.11 -28.29 23.93
N ASN A 122 -28.66 -28.03 22.75
CA ASN A 122 -30.09 -28.23 22.55
C ASN A 122 -30.28 -29.02 21.26
N ASP A 123 -30.56 -30.29 21.50
CA ASP A 123 -31.16 -31.26 20.61
C ASP A 123 -32.59 -30.80 20.30
N ARG A 124 -33.03 -30.88 19.04
CA ARG A 124 -34.43 -31.05 18.64
C ARG A 124 -34.54 -31.18 17.11
N ASP A 125 -34.69 -32.43 16.72
CA ASP A 125 -35.46 -32.95 15.60
C ASP A 125 -36.36 -31.96 14.83
N ARG A 126 -36.24 -31.98 13.50
CA ARG A 126 -37.38 -32.34 12.62
C ARG A 126 -36.90 -32.78 11.23
N ASP A 127 -37.24 -34.03 10.91
CA ASP A 127 -37.00 -34.82 9.69
C ASP A 127 -37.59 -34.21 8.38
N PRO A 128 -37.19 -34.74 7.20
CA PRO A 128 -37.53 -34.23 5.86
C PRO A 128 -38.97 -34.52 5.38
#